data_AF-A0A9P8PY26-F1
#
_entry.id   AF-A0A9P8PY26-F1
#
_cell.length_a   1.000
_cell.length_b   1.000
_cell.length_c   1.000
_cell.angle_alpha   90.00
_cell.angle_beta   90.00
_cell.angle_gamma   90.00
#
_symmetry.space_group_name_H-M   'P 1'
#
loop_
_entity.id
_entity.type
_entity.pdbx_description
1 polymer ?
#
loop_
_entity_poly.entity_id
_entity_poly.type
_entity_poly.pdbx_seq_one_letter_code
_entity_poly.pdbx_strand_id
1 'polypeptide(L)' 'RDSFEFDPSDKQLQATAGILGVKKSKLVTSSIRRVYDWETEVAKRMPKVIHWGETREIADALVGRTKLPLTK' A
#
# COMPACT_ATOMS: atom_id res chain seq x y z
N ARG A 1 -0.07 37.35 10.81
CA ARG A 1 0.34 36.18 10.00
C ARG A 1 0.12 35.00 10.92
N ASP A 2 -1.08 34.43 10.90
CA ASP A 2 -1.48 33.46 11.92
C ASP A 2 -0.64 32.20 11.77
N SER A 3 0.24 32.00 12.74
CA SER A 3 1.05 30.79 12.89
C SER A 3 0.12 29.70 13.37
N PHE A 4 -0.49 28.97 12.44
CA PHE A 4 -1.17 27.72 12.75
C PHE A 4 -0.15 26.76 13.34
N GLU A 5 -0.19 26.61 14.65
CA GLU A 5 0.63 25.67 15.39
C GLU A 5 0.08 24.27 15.10
N PHE A 6 0.79 23.51 14.27
CA PHE A 6 0.41 22.15 13.90
C PHE A 6 0.68 21.25 15.12
N ASP A 7 -0.37 20.93 15.88
CA ASP A 7 -0.29 19.89 16.90
C ASP A 7 -0.44 18.51 16.24
N PRO A 8 0.63 17.69 16.19
CA PRO A 8 0.58 16.34 15.63
C PRO A 8 -0.32 15.39 16.44
N SER A 9 -0.82 15.80 17.61
CA SER A 9 -1.66 15.00 18.51
C SER A 9 -3.16 15.21 18.28
N ASP A 10 -3.55 16.25 17.51
CA ASP A 10 -4.96 16.54 17.24
C ASP A 10 -5.57 15.49 16.30
N LYS A 11 -6.49 14.71 16.86
CA LYS A 11 -7.20 13.63 16.16
C LYS A 11 -8.12 14.14 15.04
N GLN A 12 -8.64 15.36 15.15
CA GLN A 12 -9.53 15.93 14.13
C GLN A 12 -8.73 16.29 12.86
N LEU A 13 -7.55 16.90 13.04
CA LEU A 13 -6.60 17.19 11.96
C LEU A 13 -6.05 15.93 11.30
N GLN A 14 -5.72 14.88 12.08
CA GLN A 14 -5.26 13.60 11.53
C GLN A 14 -6.31 12.91 10.66
N ALA A 15 -7.60 13.07 10.97
CA ALA A 15 -8.69 12.49 10.19
C ALA A 15 -8.87 13.16 8.81
N THR A 16 -8.46 14.42 8.67
CA THR A 16 -8.50 15.15 7.38
C THR A 16 -7.41 14.69 6.42
N ALA A 17 -6.31 14.12 6.93
CA ALA A 17 -5.22 13.61 6.11
C ALA A 17 -5.56 12.24 5.51
N GLY A 18 -5.99 12.24 4.25
CA GLY A 18 -6.33 11.04 3.49
C GLY A 18 -5.50 10.89 2.21
N ILE A 19 -5.19 9.64 1.86
CA ILE A 19 -4.70 9.26 0.54
C ILE A 19 -5.89 8.88 -0.33
N LEU A 20 -5.97 9.47 -1.52
CA LEU A 20 -6.88 9.02 -2.57
C LEU A 20 -6.18 7.94 -3.40
N GLY A 21 -6.75 6.75 -3.42
CA GLY A 21 -6.26 5.62 -4.20
C GLY A 21 -7.34 5.01 -5.09
N VAL A 22 -6.91 4.09 -5.96
CA VAL A 22 -7.79 3.32 -6.83
C VAL A 22 -7.66 1.85 -6.46
N LYS A 23 -8.79 1.19 -6.17
CA LYS A 23 -8.85 -0.26 -6.00
C LYS A 23 -9.74 -0.85 -7.09
N LYS A 24 -9.10 -1.54 -8.04
CA LYS A 24 -9.74 -2.01 -9.29
C LYS A 24 -10.34 -0.82 -10.06
N SER A 25 -11.66 -0.67 -10.05
CA SER A 25 -12.39 0.44 -10.69
C SER A 25 -12.97 1.46 -9.72
N LYS A 26 -12.75 1.30 -8.40
CA LYS A 26 -13.33 2.19 -7.38
C LYS A 26 -12.29 3.14 -6.79
N LEU A 27 -12.69 4.40 -6.64
CA LEU A 27 -11.96 5.38 -5.85
C LEU A 27 -12.14 5.07 -4.36
N VAL A 28 -11.04 5.02 -3.62
CA VAL A 28 -11.03 4.73 -2.18
C VAL A 28 -10.18 5.79 -1.50
N THR A 29 -10.74 6.42 -0.46
CA THR A 29 -10.01 7.32 0.44
C THR A 29 -9.59 6.55 1.68
N SER A 30 -8.32 6.61 2.04
CA SER A 30 -7.76 5.91 3.20
C SER A 30 -6.98 6.90 4.08
N SER A 31 -7.13 6.84 5.40
CA SER A 31 -6.34 7.69 6.30
C SER A 31 -4.85 7.38 6.18
N ILE A 32 -4.03 8.42 6.11
CA ILE A 32 -2.56 8.28 6.01
C ILE A 32 -1.99 7.45 7.16
N ARG A 33 -2.51 7.65 8.38
CA ARG A 33 -2.00 6.98 9.58
C ARG A 33 -2.17 5.47 9.50
N ARG A 34 -3.36 5.05 9.08
CA ARG A 34 -3.67 3.64 8.84
C ARG A 34 -2.74 3.03 7.79
N VAL A 35 -2.54 3.71 6.67
CA VAL A 35 -1.72 3.21 5.56
C VAL A 35 -0.25 3.11 5.98
N TYR A 36 0.25 4.08 6.73
CA TYR A 36 1.64 4.13 7.17
C TYR A 36 1.96 3.02 8.19
N ASP A 37 1.13 2.88 9.23
CA ASP A 37 1.40 1.95 10.33
C ASP A 37 1.17 0.48 9.90
N TRP A 38 0.12 0.22 9.12
CA TRP A 38 -0.35 -1.14 8.86
C TRP A 38 -0.05 -1.65 7.46
N GLU A 39 -0.17 -0.80 6.44
CA GLU A 39 -0.21 -1.24 5.04
C GLU A 39 1.12 -1.04 4.31
N THR A 40 2.01 -0.19 4.84
CA THR A 40 3.29 0.17 4.22
C THR A 40 4.47 -0.46 4.95
N GLU A 41 5.40 -1.05 4.20
CA GLU A 41 6.72 -1.42 4.70
C GLU A 41 7.66 -0.22 4.55
N VAL A 42 7.75 0.59 5.61
CA VAL A 42 8.43 1.91 5.58
C VAL A 42 9.91 1.77 5.20
N ALA A 43 10.60 0.73 5.69
CA ALA A 43 12.02 0.52 5.40
C ALA A 43 12.30 0.31 3.91
N LYS A 44 11.37 -0.32 3.19
CA LYS A 44 11.51 -0.64 1.75
C LYS A 44 10.75 0.33 0.85
N ARG A 45 10.10 1.36 1.42
CA ARG A 45 9.31 2.37 0.70
C ARG A 45 8.27 1.74 -0.24
N MET A 46 7.63 0.65 0.19
CA MET A 46 6.69 -0.11 -0.63
C MET A 46 5.50 -0.61 0.19
N PRO A 47 4.36 -0.91 -0.44
CA PRO A 47 3.26 -1.58 0.25
C PRO A 47 3.68 -2.98 0.72
N LYS A 48 3.17 -3.42 1.87
CA LYS A 48 3.43 -4.77 2.40
C LYS A 48 2.85 -5.87 1.50
N VAL A 49 1.73 -5.59 0.83
CA VAL A 49 1.05 -6.54 -0.07
C VAL A 49 1.23 -6.11 -1.52
N ILE A 50 1.78 -7.02 -2.32
CA ILE A 50 2.00 -6.82 -3.75
C ILE A 50 0.77 -7.32 -4.53
N HIS A 51 0.10 -6.42 -5.26
CA HIS A 51 -1.15 -6.73 -5.96
C HIS A 51 -0.96 -7.41 -7.33
N TRP A 52 0.23 -7.34 -7.93
CA TRP A 52 0.52 -7.88 -9.27
C TRP A 52 1.12 -9.30 -9.26
N GLY A 53 1.13 -9.97 -8.09
CA GLY A 53 1.72 -11.31 -7.94
C GLY A 53 1.11 -12.34 -8.89
N GLU A 54 -0.22 -12.35 -9.03
CA GLU A 54 -0.94 -13.26 -9.93
C GLU A 54 -0.55 -13.07 -11.40
N THR A 55 -0.39 -11.81 -11.84
CA THR A 55 0.04 -11.51 -13.22
C THR A 55 1.42 -12.07 -13.51
N ARG A 56 2.32 -12.01 -12.53
CA ARG A 56 3.66 -12.59 -12.66
C ARG A 56 3.61 -14.11 -12.80
N GLU A 57 2.76 -14.79 -12.04
CA GLU A 57 2.63 -16.25 -12.13
C GLU A 57 2.15 -16.70 -13.52
N ILE A 58 1.18 -15.98 -14.10
CA ILE A 58 0.72 -16.21 -15.47
C ILE A 58 1.85 -15.95 -16.47
N ALA A 59 2.61 -14.87 -16.29
CA ALA A 59 3.73 -14.54 -17.17
C ALA A 59 4.82 -15.62 -17.13
N ASP A 60 5.17 -16.11 -15.93
CA ASP A 60 6.13 -17.20 -15.75
C ASP A 60 5.62 -18.50 -16.42
N ALA A 61 4.31 -18.80 -16.33
CA ALA A 61 3.70 -19.95 -17.01
C ALA A 61 3.75 -19.85 -18.54
N LEU A 62 3.50 -18.66 -19.11
CA LEU A 62 3.52 -18.44 -20.57
C LEU A 62 4.90 -18.62 -21.19
N VAL A 63 5.96 -18.31 -20.45
CA VAL A 63 7.36 -18.47 -20.90
C VAL A 63 7.89 -19.88 -20.60
N GLY A 64 7.09 -20.74 -19.95
CA GLY A 64 7.50 -22.08 -19.55
C GLY A 64 8.44 -22.10 -18.33
N ARG A 65 8.51 -21.01 -17.56
CA ARG A 65 9.26 -20.92 -16.31
C ARG A 65 8.44 -21.50 -15.16
N THR A 66 8.29 -22.82 -15.13
CA THR A 66 7.62 -23.52 -14.03
C THR A 66 8.53 -23.59 -12.81
N LYS A 67 7.99 -23.30 -11.62
CA LYS A 67 8.70 -23.55 -10.36
C LYS A 67 8.91 -25.06 -10.25
N LEU A 68 10.16 -25.50 -10.21
CA LEU A 68 10.48 -26.88 -9.86
C LEU A 68 9.96 -27.11 -8.42
N PRO A 69 9.18 -28.19 -8.16
CA PRO A 69 8.85 -28.54 -6.79
C PRO A 69 10.15 -28.82 -6.05
N LEU A 70 10.35 -28.18 -4.89
CA LEU A 70 11.46 -28.48 -3.99
C LEU A 70 11.39 -29.98 -3.68
N THR A 71 12.25 -30.75 -4.34
CA THR A 71 12.40 -32.17 -4.12
C THR A 71 13.02 -32.32 -2.74
N LYS A 72 12.32 -33.00 -1.83
CA LYS A 72 12.84 -33.39 -0.52
C LYS A 72 13.88 -34.48 -0.66
#